data_AF-A0A6I0EVD6-F1
#
_entry.id   AF-A0A6I0EVD6-F1
#
_cell.length_a   1.000
_cell.length_b   1.000
_cell.length_c   1.000
_cell.angle_alpha   90.00
_cell.angle_beta   90.00
_cell.angle_gamma   90.00
#
_symmetry.space_group_name_H-M   'P 1'
#
loop_
_entity.id
_entity.type
_entity.pdbx_description
1 polymer ?
#
loop_
_entity_poly.entity_id
_entity_poly.type
_entity_poly.pdbx_seq_one_letter_code
_entity_poly.pdbx_strand_id
1 'polypeptide(L)'
;MRDLKELPALASAGVTADGYDYLLGRGMPAGRLDALIPQFDLRYDDQERRVVFPVREDGVDLGYTARAIDAKQRKRWLSHPVEGGHKVVIYEPDRVLAGGDTLFVVEGPFDALMVTAAMQPGNASVATAFFGSLPTSEQLVYVTNAIPLYRMVYIMLDANVYGRCRRLAQDLAKTSGSPNVGSIHIGGENRDPGATRFEELEALVAFASASWQMEIRWMWERRLVFAGAGDQ
;
A
#
# COMPACT_ATOMS: atom_id res chain seq x y z
N MET A 1 -17.28 16.86 4.77
CA MET A 1 -16.85 15.67 3.99
C MET A 1 -18.09 15.13 3.31
N ARG A 2 -18.00 14.92 2.00
CA ARG A 2 -19.10 14.48 1.15
C ARG A 2 -19.29 12.98 1.26
N ASP A 3 -20.48 12.50 0.90
CA ASP A 3 -20.71 11.07 0.74
C ASP A 3 -19.79 10.54 -0.37
N LEU A 4 -19.22 9.35 -0.17
CA LEU A 4 -18.34 8.72 -1.13
C LEU A 4 -18.99 8.64 -2.53
N LYS A 5 -20.30 8.35 -2.60
CA LYS A 5 -21.05 8.21 -3.85
C LYS A 5 -21.17 9.51 -4.65
N GLU A 6 -21.04 10.65 -3.98
CA GLU A 6 -21.08 11.98 -4.60
C GLU A 6 -19.72 12.41 -5.16
N LEU A 7 -18.63 11.74 -4.77
CA LEU A 7 -17.30 12.04 -5.25
C LEU A 7 -17.11 11.44 -6.66
N PRO A 8 -16.64 12.22 -7.65
CA PRO A 8 -16.35 11.70 -8.97
C PRO A 8 -15.14 10.74 -8.93
N ALA A 9 -15.18 9.71 -9.77
CA ALA A 9 -14.02 8.87 -10.04
C ALA A 9 -12.88 9.72 -10.60
N LEU A 10 -11.65 9.36 -10.24
CA LEU A 10 -10.46 10.05 -10.72
C LEU A 10 -10.32 9.87 -12.24
N ALA A 11 -9.93 10.92 -12.94
CA ALA A 11 -9.72 10.89 -14.39
C ALA A 11 -8.67 11.91 -14.81
N SER A 12 -8.02 11.66 -15.94
CA SER A 12 -6.96 12.49 -16.54
C SER A 12 -7.44 13.81 -17.14
N ALA A 13 -8.76 14.07 -17.12
CA ALA A 13 -9.36 15.29 -17.65
C ALA A 13 -10.51 15.77 -16.75
N GLY A 14 -10.89 17.04 -16.93
CA GLY A 14 -11.99 17.65 -16.18
C GLY A 14 -11.62 18.01 -14.74
N VAL A 15 -12.64 18.07 -13.87
CA VAL A 15 -12.51 18.56 -12.48
C VAL A 15 -11.59 17.68 -11.61
N THR A 16 -11.34 16.44 -12.02
CA THR A 16 -10.51 15.48 -11.27
C THR A 16 -9.06 15.41 -11.75
N ALA A 17 -8.70 16.14 -12.81
CA ALA A 17 -7.37 16.09 -13.41
C ALA A 17 -6.26 16.41 -12.40
N ASP A 18 -6.48 17.38 -11.52
CA ASP A 18 -5.53 17.76 -10.46
C ASP A 18 -5.15 16.57 -9.55
N GLY A 19 -6.10 15.70 -9.22
CA GLY A 19 -5.83 14.51 -8.41
C GLY A 19 -5.10 13.42 -9.20
N TYR A 20 -5.41 13.29 -10.49
CA TYR A 20 -4.73 12.36 -11.40
C TYR A 20 -3.27 12.78 -11.59
N ASP A 21 -3.04 14.05 -11.93
CA ASP A 21 -1.72 14.65 -12.12
C ASP A 21 -0.90 14.60 -10.84
N TYR A 22 -1.54 14.74 -9.67
CA TYR A 22 -0.87 14.51 -8.39
C TYR A 22 -0.26 13.11 -8.30
N LEU A 23 -1.02 12.06 -8.62
CA LEU A 23 -0.52 10.67 -8.55
C LEU A 23 0.59 10.42 -9.58
N LEU A 24 0.48 10.98 -10.80
CA LEU A 24 1.56 10.95 -11.77
C LEU A 24 2.82 11.66 -11.26
N GLY A 25 2.65 12.83 -10.66
CA GLY A 25 3.74 13.61 -10.06
C GLY A 25 4.40 12.91 -8.86
N ARG A 26 3.76 11.87 -8.31
CA ARG A 26 4.36 10.97 -7.31
C ARG A 26 5.13 9.80 -7.92
N GLY A 27 5.24 9.74 -9.25
CA GLY A 27 6.00 8.73 -9.98
C GLY A 27 5.19 7.53 -10.45
N MET A 28 3.85 7.53 -10.29
CA MET A 28 3.02 6.44 -10.81
C MET A 28 2.94 6.50 -12.35
N PRO A 29 3.22 5.41 -13.08
CA PRO A 29 3.05 5.39 -14.53
C PRO A 29 1.57 5.52 -14.92
N ALA A 30 1.28 6.35 -15.93
CA ALA A 30 -0.11 6.63 -16.36
C ALA A 30 -0.90 5.36 -16.69
N GLY A 31 -0.34 4.47 -17.53
CA GLY A 31 -1.04 3.22 -17.88
C GLY A 31 -1.29 2.28 -16.69
N ARG A 32 -0.50 2.37 -15.62
CA ARG A 32 -0.77 1.66 -14.37
C ARG A 32 -1.89 2.35 -13.59
N LEU A 33 -1.83 3.67 -13.47
CA LEU A 33 -2.85 4.46 -12.77
C LEU A 33 -4.25 4.24 -13.38
N ASP A 34 -4.35 4.28 -14.72
CA ASP A 34 -5.62 4.07 -15.43
C ASP A 34 -6.28 2.72 -15.09
N ALA A 35 -5.49 1.66 -14.93
CA ALA A 35 -5.99 0.34 -14.53
C ALA A 35 -6.38 0.29 -13.04
N LEU A 36 -5.66 1.03 -12.19
CA LEU A 36 -5.88 1.02 -10.75
C LEU A 36 -7.05 1.89 -10.30
N ILE A 37 -7.38 2.96 -11.03
CA ILE A 37 -8.53 3.83 -10.71
C ILE A 37 -9.83 3.02 -10.56
N PRO A 38 -10.28 2.21 -11.54
CA PRO A 38 -11.50 1.42 -11.38
C PRO A 38 -11.33 0.28 -10.39
N GLN A 39 -10.11 -0.28 -10.24
CA GLN A 39 -9.85 -1.38 -9.32
C GLN A 39 -10.02 -0.97 -7.85
N PHE A 40 -9.49 0.20 -7.48
CA PHE A 40 -9.54 0.73 -6.11
C PHE A 40 -10.66 1.76 -5.93
N ASP A 41 -11.47 2.01 -6.98
CA ASP A 41 -12.46 3.08 -7.05
C ASP A 41 -11.87 4.43 -6.59
N LEU A 42 -10.69 4.79 -7.09
CA LEU A 42 -10.02 6.04 -6.69
C LEU A 42 -10.91 7.23 -7.08
N ARG A 43 -11.13 8.14 -6.13
CA ARG A 43 -12.00 9.31 -6.32
C ARG A 43 -11.26 10.61 -6.03
N TYR A 44 -11.90 11.72 -6.36
CA TYR A 44 -11.39 13.05 -6.08
C TYR A 44 -12.42 13.93 -5.38
N ASP A 45 -12.00 14.56 -4.30
CA ASP A 45 -12.74 15.62 -3.65
C ASP A 45 -12.18 16.97 -4.12
N ASP A 46 -12.85 17.61 -5.08
CA ASP A 46 -12.45 18.90 -5.68
C ASP A 46 -12.57 20.09 -4.71
N GLN A 47 -13.52 20.06 -3.78
CA GLN A 47 -13.69 21.10 -2.77
C GLN A 47 -12.56 21.07 -1.75
N GLU A 48 -12.21 19.88 -1.27
CA GLU A 48 -11.13 19.68 -0.31
C GLU A 48 -9.76 19.53 -0.98
N ARG A 49 -9.72 19.42 -2.31
CA ARG A 49 -8.54 19.10 -3.13
C ARG A 49 -7.80 17.85 -2.65
N ARG A 50 -8.48 16.70 -2.65
CA ARG A 50 -7.94 15.43 -2.13
C ARG A 50 -8.18 14.25 -3.04
N VAL A 51 -7.17 13.39 -3.17
CA VAL A 51 -7.35 12.03 -3.68
C VAL A 51 -7.96 11.17 -2.58
N VAL A 52 -9.03 10.47 -2.90
CA VAL A 52 -9.85 9.67 -1.97
C VAL A 52 -9.62 8.19 -2.23
N PHE A 53 -9.38 7.45 -1.15
CA PHE A 53 -9.16 6.01 -1.10
C PHE A 53 -10.34 5.39 -0.33
N PRO A 54 -11.35 4.86 -1.03
CA PRO A 54 -12.50 4.19 -0.42
C PRO A 54 -12.07 2.98 0.41
N VAL A 55 -12.84 2.63 1.43
CA VAL A 55 -12.63 1.40 2.20
C VAL A 55 -13.93 0.64 2.25
N ARG A 56 -13.86 -0.64 1.87
CA ARG A 56 -14.99 -1.55 1.80
C ARG A 56 -14.65 -2.86 2.46
N GLU A 57 -15.68 -3.53 2.96
CA GLU A 57 -15.63 -4.92 3.40
C GLU A 57 -16.90 -5.63 2.92
N ASP A 58 -16.74 -6.79 2.29
CA ASP A 58 -17.84 -7.55 1.69
C ASP A 58 -18.71 -6.68 0.75
N GLY A 59 -18.06 -5.77 0.02
CA GLY A 59 -18.72 -4.80 -0.86
C GLY A 59 -19.49 -3.68 -0.15
N VAL A 60 -19.47 -3.60 1.18
CA VAL A 60 -20.11 -2.53 1.98
C VAL A 60 -19.16 -1.35 2.14
N ASP A 61 -19.62 -0.14 1.79
CA ASP A 61 -18.87 1.10 2.02
C ASP A 61 -18.74 1.41 3.52
N LEU A 62 -17.53 1.34 4.06
CA LEU A 62 -17.25 1.67 5.47
C LEU A 62 -16.77 3.12 5.65
N GLY A 63 -16.36 3.76 4.56
CA GLY A 63 -15.80 5.11 4.58
C GLY A 63 -14.66 5.28 3.59
N TYR A 64 -13.78 6.24 3.85
CA TYR A 64 -12.60 6.51 3.05
C TYR A 64 -11.51 7.24 3.84
N THR A 65 -10.28 7.16 3.35
CA THR A 65 -9.21 8.10 3.71
C THR A 65 -8.88 9.00 2.51
N ALA A 66 -8.50 10.25 2.76
CA ALA A 66 -8.28 11.23 1.70
C ALA A 66 -6.97 12.01 1.87
N ARG A 67 -6.10 11.95 0.86
CA ARG A 67 -4.79 12.61 0.79
C ARG A 67 -4.91 13.99 0.17
N ALA A 68 -4.45 15.01 0.89
CA ALA A 68 -4.22 16.35 0.35
C ALA A 68 -3.26 16.32 -0.85
N ILE A 69 -3.63 16.99 -1.94
CA ILE A 69 -2.71 17.19 -3.07
C ILE A 69 -1.91 18.49 -2.94
N ASP A 70 -2.40 19.47 -2.17
CA ASP A 70 -1.70 20.72 -1.92
C ASP A 70 -0.81 20.61 -0.68
N ALA A 71 0.49 20.87 -0.85
CA ALA A 71 1.48 20.88 0.22
C ALA A 71 1.18 21.90 1.33
N LYS A 72 0.40 22.95 1.04
CA LYS A 72 0.00 23.98 2.03
C LYS A 72 -1.08 23.50 2.98
N GLN A 73 -1.81 22.43 2.66
CA GLN A 73 -2.85 21.91 3.55
C GLN A 73 -2.24 21.29 4.81
N ARG A 74 -2.52 21.89 5.96
CA ARG A 74 -1.97 21.47 7.27
C ARG A 74 -2.26 20.00 7.60
N LYS A 75 -3.46 19.51 7.27
CA LYS A 75 -3.83 18.10 7.45
C LYS A 75 -3.60 17.33 6.16
N ARG A 76 -2.54 16.51 6.13
CA ARG A 76 -2.19 15.69 4.96
C ARG A 76 -3.21 14.59 4.68
N TRP A 77 -3.80 14.01 5.71
CA TRP A 77 -4.80 12.95 5.61
C TRP A 77 -6.10 13.32 6.33
N LEU A 78 -7.23 12.98 5.74
CA LEU A 78 -8.56 13.00 6.36
C LEU A 78 -9.19 11.62 6.30
N SER A 79 -10.18 11.39 7.14
CA SER A 79 -10.85 10.10 7.30
C SER A 79 -12.33 10.35 7.49
N HIS A 80 -13.19 9.68 6.73
CA HIS A 80 -14.64 9.77 6.83
C HIS A 80 -15.26 8.37 6.92
N PRO A 81 -16.17 8.10 7.86
CA PRO A 81 -16.47 8.94 9.01
C PRO A 81 -15.21 9.13 9.89
N VAL A 82 -15.20 10.18 10.71
CA VAL A 82 -14.05 10.47 11.59
C VAL A 82 -13.94 9.41 12.69
N GLU A 83 -15.07 8.89 13.16
CA GLU A 83 -15.18 7.86 14.19
C GLU A 83 -15.86 6.61 13.61
N GLY A 84 -15.40 5.43 14.06
CA GLY A 84 -16.17 4.17 13.99
C GLY A 84 -16.36 3.49 12.62
N GLY A 85 -15.76 3.96 11.53
CA GLY A 85 -16.01 3.39 10.20
C GLY A 85 -14.91 2.43 9.71
N HIS A 86 -14.01 2.97 8.89
CA HIS A 86 -13.10 2.19 8.05
C HIS A 86 -11.78 1.77 8.69
N LYS A 87 -11.37 2.35 9.82
CA LYS A 87 -10.07 2.06 10.46
C LYS A 87 -10.08 0.85 11.39
N VAL A 88 -11.20 0.14 11.48
CA VAL A 88 -11.29 -1.15 12.17
C VAL A 88 -10.89 -2.31 11.26
N VAL A 89 -10.83 -2.07 9.95
CA VAL A 89 -10.35 -3.02 8.94
C VAL A 89 -8.99 -2.57 8.38
N ILE A 90 -8.35 -3.46 7.63
CA ILE A 90 -7.21 -3.11 6.76
C ILE A 90 -7.72 -2.56 5.42
N TYR A 91 -6.86 -1.95 4.62
CA TYR A 91 -7.21 -1.49 3.28
C TYR A 91 -7.40 -2.68 2.31
N GLU A 92 -8.48 -2.70 1.53
CA GLU A 92 -8.82 -3.80 0.60
C GLU A 92 -8.92 -5.20 1.26
N PRO A 93 -9.68 -5.37 2.36
CA PRO A 93 -9.74 -6.63 3.12
C PRO A 93 -10.22 -7.80 2.24
N ASP A 94 -11.20 -7.58 1.36
CA ASP A 94 -11.76 -8.61 0.48
C ASP A 94 -10.70 -9.20 -0.47
N ARG A 95 -9.84 -8.34 -1.04
CA ARG A 95 -8.72 -8.79 -1.89
C ARG A 95 -7.64 -9.49 -1.09
N VAL A 96 -7.39 -9.03 0.14
CA VAL A 96 -6.42 -9.69 1.03
C VAL A 96 -6.88 -11.09 1.39
N LEU A 97 -8.17 -11.28 1.69
CA LEU A 97 -8.74 -12.57 2.06
C LEU A 97 -8.92 -13.54 0.87
N ALA A 98 -8.77 -13.07 -0.36
CA ALA A 98 -8.73 -13.94 -1.54
C ALA A 98 -7.43 -14.77 -1.64
N GLY A 99 -6.36 -14.37 -0.93
CA GLY A 99 -5.07 -15.04 -0.96
C GLY A 99 -4.23 -14.74 -2.20
N GLY A 100 -3.06 -15.37 -2.30
CA GLY A 100 -2.15 -15.16 -3.42
C GLY A 100 -0.72 -15.63 -3.18
N ASP A 101 0.23 -15.09 -3.94
CA ASP A 101 1.64 -15.44 -3.80
C ASP A 101 2.31 -14.61 -2.70
N THR A 102 2.16 -13.29 -2.72
CA THR A 102 2.82 -12.43 -1.72
C THR A 102 1.90 -11.32 -1.24
N LEU A 103 1.70 -11.23 0.08
CA LEU A 103 1.00 -10.12 0.71
C LEU A 103 2.00 -9.08 1.19
N PHE A 104 1.87 -7.85 0.73
CA PHE A 104 2.60 -6.69 1.24
C PHE A 104 1.71 -5.89 2.18
N VAL A 105 2.14 -5.72 3.43
CA VAL A 105 1.43 -4.91 4.43
C VAL A 105 2.23 -3.65 4.70
N VAL A 106 1.67 -2.50 4.32
CA VAL A 106 2.34 -1.19 4.39
C VAL A 106 1.61 -0.21 5.33
N GLU A 107 2.14 0.99 5.48
CA GLU A 107 1.60 1.97 6.41
C GLU A 107 0.30 2.62 5.90
N GLY A 108 0.34 3.22 4.70
CA GLY A 108 -0.79 3.98 4.14
C GLY A 108 -1.38 3.39 2.86
N PRO A 109 -2.65 3.68 2.54
CA PRO A 109 -3.27 3.25 1.27
C PRO A 109 -2.57 3.75 0.01
N PHE A 110 -1.93 4.92 0.08
CA PHE A 110 -1.12 5.41 -1.04
C PHE A 110 0.11 4.53 -1.28
N ASP A 111 0.75 4.04 -0.20
CA ASP A 111 1.87 3.10 -0.32
C ASP A 111 1.38 1.77 -0.90
N ALA A 112 0.21 1.29 -0.46
CA ALA A 112 -0.38 0.05 -0.98
C ALA A 112 -0.71 0.17 -2.48
N LEU A 113 -1.20 1.34 -2.91
CA LEU A 113 -1.45 1.66 -4.31
C LEU A 113 -0.14 1.63 -5.13
N MET A 114 0.92 2.27 -4.64
CA MET A 114 2.24 2.31 -5.29
C MET A 114 2.86 0.92 -5.38
N VAL A 115 2.78 0.13 -4.31
CA VAL A 115 3.24 -1.27 -4.31
C VAL A 115 2.46 -2.11 -5.30
N THR A 116 1.13 -1.93 -5.38
CA THR A 116 0.30 -2.63 -6.38
C THR A 116 0.68 -2.23 -7.80
N ALA A 117 0.90 -0.95 -8.06
CA ALA A 117 1.35 -0.47 -9.37
C ALA A 117 2.69 -1.09 -9.79
N ALA A 118 3.59 -1.32 -8.82
CA ALA A 118 4.91 -1.91 -8.98
C ALA A 118 4.90 -3.46 -9.13
N MET A 119 3.73 -4.12 -9.02
CA MET A 119 3.63 -5.56 -9.21
C MET A 119 3.72 -5.95 -10.70
N GLN A 120 4.42 -7.05 -10.96
CA GLN A 120 4.49 -7.62 -12.31
C GLN A 120 3.15 -8.26 -12.70
N PRO A 121 2.69 -8.07 -13.95
CA PRO A 121 1.50 -8.75 -14.45
C PRO A 121 1.59 -10.27 -14.27
N GLY A 122 0.51 -10.90 -13.83
CA GLY A 122 0.45 -12.35 -13.62
C GLY A 122 1.03 -12.84 -12.29
N ASN A 123 1.64 -11.96 -11.50
CA ASN A 123 1.99 -12.27 -10.12
C ASN A 123 0.74 -12.11 -9.23
N ALA A 124 0.38 -13.14 -8.46
CA ALA A 124 -0.76 -13.10 -7.54
C ALA A 124 -0.44 -12.35 -6.23
N SER A 125 0.38 -11.30 -6.29
CA SER A 125 0.70 -10.45 -5.14
C SER A 125 -0.46 -9.48 -4.81
N VAL A 126 -0.60 -9.15 -3.53
CA VAL A 126 -1.60 -8.22 -3.01
C VAL A 126 -0.94 -7.24 -2.05
N ALA A 127 -1.39 -5.98 -2.03
CA ALA A 127 -0.92 -4.98 -1.08
C ALA A 127 -2.09 -4.42 -0.26
N THR A 128 -1.85 -4.19 1.03
CA THR A 128 -2.80 -3.64 2.00
C THR A 128 -2.12 -2.67 2.96
N ALA A 129 -2.90 -1.94 3.75
CA ALA A 129 -2.40 -0.96 4.70
C ALA A 129 -3.17 -0.91 6.01
N PHE A 130 -2.51 -0.47 7.08
CA PHE A 130 -3.10 -0.27 8.41
C PHE A 130 -3.69 1.13 8.65
N PHE A 131 -3.54 2.06 7.70
CA PHE A 131 -3.87 3.49 7.87
C PHE A 131 -3.00 4.21 8.93
N GLY A 132 -1.76 3.74 9.11
CA GLY A 132 -0.75 4.31 10.02
C GLY A 132 0.21 3.25 10.59
N SER A 133 1.29 3.70 11.25
CA SER A 133 2.34 2.82 11.81
C SER A 133 1.96 2.02 13.07
N LEU A 134 0.74 2.18 13.59
CA LEU A 134 0.24 1.52 14.80
C LEU A 134 -1.09 0.82 14.49
N PRO A 135 -1.04 -0.45 14.04
CA PRO A 135 -2.26 -1.19 13.75
C PRO A 135 -3.08 -1.44 15.01
N THR A 136 -4.42 -1.46 14.87
CA THR A 136 -5.33 -1.89 15.94
C THR A 136 -5.35 -3.41 16.07
N SER A 137 -5.89 -3.93 17.17
CA SER A 137 -6.03 -5.38 17.36
C SER A 137 -6.91 -6.02 16.28
N GLU A 138 -7.97 -5.34 15.85
CA GLU A 138 -8.87 -5.80 14.79
C GLU A 138 -8.12 -5.93 13.45
N GLN A 139 -7.33 -4.92 13.08
CA GLN A 139 -6.51 -4.96 11.87
C GLN A 139 -5.47 -6.08 11.89
N LEU A 140 -4.88 -6.35 13.06
CA LEU A 140 -3.97 -7.47 13.24
C LEU A 140 -4.67 -8.81 13.07
N VAL A 141 -5.95 -8.94 13.42
CA VAL A 141 -6.75 -10.15 13.18
C VAL A 141 -6.91 -10.38 11.67
N TYR A 142 -7.22 -9.36 10.87
CA TYR A 142 -7.29 -9.51 9.40
C TYR A 142 -5.98 -10.04 8.83
N VAL A 143 -4.85 -9.41 9.18
CA VAL A 143 -3.54 -9.85 8.67
C VAL A 143 -3.22 -11.25 9.17
N THR A 144 -3.48 -11.56 10.45
CA THR A 144 -3.23 -12.89 11.01
C THR A 144 -4.01 -13.98 10.29
N ASN A 145 -5.28 -13.73 9.99
CA ASN A 145 -6.14 -14.66 9.25
C ASN A 145 -5.75 -14.79 7.78
N ALA A 146 -5.17 -13.75 7.19
CA ALA A 146 -4.72 -13.77 5.80
C ALA A 146 -3.40 -14.54 5.62
N ILE A 147 -2.51 -14.56 6.62
CA ILE A 147 -1.16 -15.16 6.51
C ILE A 147 -1.14 -16.57 5.89
N PRO A 148 -2.01 -17.53 6.29
CA PRO A 148 -2.02 -18.87 5.72
C PRO A 148 -2.42 -18.93 4.24
N LEU A 149 -3.01 -17.86 3.71
CA LEU A 149 -3.51 -17.77 2.33
C LEU A 149 -2.43 -17.30 1.34
N TYR A 150 -1.24 -16.97 1.84
CA TYR A 150 -0.13 -16.48 1.03
C TYR A 150 1.10 -17.37 1.15
N ARG A 151 1.86 -17.46 0.07
CA ARG A 151 3.18 -18.09 0.09
C ARG A 151 4.16 -17.29 0.97
N MET A 152 4.11 -15.96 0.90
CA MET A 152 4.88 -15.05 1.76
C MET A 152 4.07 -13.81 2.17
N VAL A 153 4.28 -13.33 3.38
CA VAL A 153 3.75 -12.05 3.87
C VAL A 153 4.91 -11.15 4.28
N TYR A 154 4.97 -9.95 3.73
CA TYR A 154 5.98 -8.96 4.06
C TYR A 154 5.37 -7.73 4.71
N ILE A 155 5.86 -7.41 5.91
CA ILE A 155 5.61 -6.13 6.55
C ILE A 155 6.64 -5.13 6.00
N MET A 156 6.17 -4.02 5.43
CA MET A 156 7.00 -2.98 4.81
C MET A 156 6.46 -1.59 5.20
N LEU A 157 6.79 -1.17 6.42
CA LEU A 157 6.44 0.16 6.94
C LEU A 157 7.53 1.20 6.61
N ASP A 158 7.30 2.44 7.02
CA ASP A 158 8.28 3.53 6.90
C ASP A 158 9.65 3.15 7.49
N ALA A 159 10.72 3.62 6.85
CA ALA A 159 12.09 3.28 7.18
C ALA A 159 12.46 3.66 8.62
N ASN A 160 11.90 4.76 9.15
CA ASN A 160 12.16 5.24 10.51
C ASN A 160 11.51 4.35 11.60
N VAL A 161 10.62 3.42 11.23
CA VAL A 161 9.97 2.47 12.14
C VAL A 161 10.38 1.02 11.86
N TYR A 162 11.49 0.78 11.16
CA TYR A 162 11.93 -0.58 10.81
C TYR A 162 12.05 -1.53 12.02
N GLY A 163 12.53 -1.06 13.16
CA GLY A 163 12.58 -1.88 14.38
C GLY A 163 11.20 -2.36 14.86
N ARG A 164 10.14 -1.56 14.62
CA ARG A 164 8.75 -1.96 14.86
C ARG A 164 8.26 -2.92 13.78
N CYS A 165 8.57 -2.65 12.52
CA CYS A 165 8.26 -3.52 11.39
C CYS A 165 8.75 -4.96 11.62
N ARG A 166 10.00 -5.13 12.05
CA ARG A 166 10.59 -6.44 12.35
C ARG A 166 9.88 -7.14 13.52
N ARG A 167 9.61 -6.43 14.61
CA ARG A 167 8.89 -7.00 15.76
C ARG A 167 7.47 -7.43 15.38
N LEU A 168 6.76 -6.59 14.63
CA LEU A 168 5.42 -6.89 14.17
C LEU A 168 5.38 -8.16 13.30
N ALA A 169 6.32 -8.32 12.37
CA ALA A 169 6.44 -9.54 11.57
C ALA A 169 6.65 -10.80 12.44
N GLN A 170 7.50 -10.70 13.48
CA GLN A 170 7.73 -11.80 14.43
C GLN A 170 6.49 -12.13 15.25
N ASP A 171 5.77 -11.12 15.74
CA ASP A 171 4.56 -11.30 16.52
C ASP A 171 3.44 -11.92 15.68
N LEU A 172 3.28 -11.49 14.43
CA LEU A 172 2.33 -12.06 13.47
C LEU A 172 2.67 -13.51 13.11
N ALA A 173 3.95 -13.83 12.85
CA ALA A 173 4.40 -15.21 12.62
C ALA A 173 4.07 -16.12 13.81
N LYS A 174 4.36 -15.64 15.02
CA LYS A 174 4.08 -16.39 16.26
C LYS A 174 2.58 -16.59 16.47
N THR A 175 1.78 -15.55 16.24
CA THR A 175 0.33 -15.58 16.49
C THR A 175 -0.41 -16.44 15.47
N SER A 176 -0.01 -16.38 14.20
CA SER A 176 -0.57 -17.22 13.12
C SER A 176 -0.03 -18.66 13.13
N GLY A 177 1.02 -18.95 13.91
CA GLY A 177 1.72 -20.22 13.87
C GLY A 177 2.41 -20.51 12.51
N SER A 178 2.55 -19.49 11.66
CA SER A 178 3.05 -19.63 10.29
C SER A 178 4.41 -18.97 10.12
N PRO A 179 5.40 -19.64 9.53
CA PRO A 179 6.76 -19.12 9.41
C PRO A 179 6.95 -18.19 8.20
N ASN A 180 5.92 -17.94 7.40
CA ASN A 180 5.97 -17.22 6.12
C ASN A 180 5.80 -15.70 6.27
N VAL A 181 6.18 -15.11 7.41
CA VAL A 181 6.06 -13.68 7.66
C VAL A 181 7.44 -13.04 7.82
N GLY A 182 7.75 -12.12 6.94
CA GLY A 182 9.01 -11.39 6.93
C GLY A 182 8.84 -9.87 7.07
N SER A 183 9.97 -9.17 7.15
CA SER A 183 10.04 -7.72 7.15
C SER A 183 10.95 -7.19 6.05
N ILE A 184 10.58 -6.05 5.47
CA ILE A 184 11.37 -5.34 4.47
C ILE A 184 11.87 -4.02 5.06
N HIS A 185 13.19 -3.80 4.99
CA HIS A 185 13.80 -2.49 5.20
C HIS A 185 14.06 -1.84 3.83
N ILE A 186 13.22 -0.86 3.47
CA ILE A 186 13.29 -0.19 2.17
C ILE A 186 14.51 0.75 2.00
N GLY A 187 15.17 1.09 3.11
CA GLY A 187 16.33 2.00 3.14
C GLY A 187 15.95 3.40 3.60
N GLY A 188 16.88 4.06 4.31
CA GLY A 188 16.65 5.37 4.92
C GLY A 188 16.46 6.49 3.91
N GLU A 189 17.01 6.35 2.69
CA GLU A 189 16.82 7.32 1.61
C GLU A 189 15.41 7.30 1.02
N ASN A 190 14.76 6.13 1.04
CA ASN A 190 13.50 5.89 0.35
C ASN A 190 12.29 6.32 1.20
N ARG A 191 12.49 6.46 2.52
CA ARG A 191 11.50 6.86 3.55
C ARG A 191 10.30 5.91 3.67
N ASP A 192 9.53 5.74 2.60
CA ASP A 192 8.31 4.95 2.50
C ASP A 192 8.12 4.46 1.04
N PRO A 193 7.27 3.43 0.79
CA PRO A 193 7.04 2.95 -0.58
C PRO A 193 6.52 4.04 -1.51
N GLY A 194 5.64 4.93 -1.04
CA GLY A 194 5.08 6.01 -1.83
C GLY A 194 6.05 7.16 -2.17
N ALA A 195 7.25 7.18 -1.57
CA ALA A 195 8.33 8.13 -1.85
C ALA A 195 9.51 7.50 -2.58
N THR A 196 9.50 6.18 -2.75
CA THR A 196 10.52 5.44 -3.51
C THR A 196 10.32 5.68 -5.01
N ARG A 197 11.43 5.85 -5.76
CA ARG A 197 11.35 5.93 -7.24
C ARG A 197 10.71 4.66 -7.78
N PHE A 198 9.85 4.80 -8.77
CA PHE A 198 8.98 3.71 -9.20
C PHE A 198 9.76 2.49 -9.69
N GLU A 199 10.83 2.68 -10.47
CA GLU A 199 11.68 1.60 -10.98
C GLU A 199 12.40 0.85 -9.85
N GLU A 200 12.77 1.57 -8.79
CA GLU A 200 13.40 0.99 -7.61
C GLU A 200 12.39 0.21 -6.77
N LEU A 201 11.16 0.71 -6.65
CA LEU A 201 10.06 0.00 -5.99
C LEU A 201 9.66 -1.26 -6.76
N GLU A 202 9.57 -1.18 -8.10
CA GLU A 202 9.28 -2.31 -8.98
C GLU A 202 10.33 -3.42 -8.83
N ALA A 203 11.61 -3.06 -8.83
CA ALA A 203 12.70 -4.03 -8.59
C ALA A 203 12.60 -4.68 -7.20
N LEU A 204 12.30 -3.89 -6.15
CA LEU A 204 12.10 -4.42 -4.80
C LEU A 204 10.91 -5.37 -4.72
N VAL A 205 9.76 -4.98 -5.26
CA VAL A 205 8.53 -5.79 -5.23
C VAL A 205 8.72 -7.08 -6.02
N ALA A 206 9.39 -7.03 -7.17
CA ALA A 206 9.73 -8.22 -7.95
C ALA A 206 10.66 -9.16 -7.17
N PHE A 207 11.71 -8.63 -6.56
CA PHE A 207 12.64 -9.41 -5.73
C PHE A 207 11.92 -10.07 -4.55
N ALA A 208 11.15 -9.29 -3.77
CA ALA A 208 10.44 -9.79 -2.61
C ALA A 208 9.40 -10.86 -3.01
N SER A 209 8.67 -10.65 -4.10
CA SER A 209 7.66 -11.61 -4.56
C SER A 209 8.25 -12.92 -5.10
N ALA A 210 9.55 -12.96 -5.42
CA ALA A 210 10.27 -14.18 -5.76
C ALA A 210 11.05 -14.78 -4.58
N SER A 211 11.11 -14.05 -3.46
CA SER A 211 11.93 -14.39 -2.30
C SER A 211 11.16 -15.25 -1.28
N TRP A 212 11.96 -15.87 -0.40
CA TRP A 212 11.53 -16.55 0.83
C TRP A 212 12.31 -16.03 2.04
N GLN A 213 13.08 -14.95 1.87
CA GLN A 213 13.86 -14.37 2.95
C GLN A 213 12.92 -13.75 3.99
N MET A 214 13.14 -14.04 5.26
CA MET A 214 12.38 -13.44 6.37
C MET A 214 12.75 -11.98 6.61
N GLU A 215 13.94 -11.56 6.19
CA GLU A 215 14.41 -10.20 6.36
C GLU A 215 15.04 -9.74 5.06
N ILE A 216 14.42 -8.76 4.39
CA ILE A 216 14.96 -8.14 3.18
C ILE A 216 15.51 -6.78 3.56
N ARG A 217 16.81 -6.56 3.34
CA ARG A 217 17.45 -5.26 3.49
C ARG A 217 17.77 -4.71 2.10
N TRP A 218 16.81 -3.97 1.53
CA TRP A 218 16.86 -3.60 0.11
C TRP A 218 18.16 -2.89 -0.30
N MET A 219 18.72 -2.08 0.60
CA MET A 219 19.98 -1.39 0.40
C MET A 219 21.18 -2.27 0.06
N TRP A 220 21.16 -3.52 0.51
CA TRP A 220 22.21 -4.49 0.24
C TRP A 220 21.85 -5.31 -1.00
N GLU A 221 20.60 -5.76 -1.08
CA GLU A 221 20.10 -6.58 -2.19
C GLU A 221 20.12 -5.83 -3.53
N ARG A 222 19.80 -4.53 -3.54
CA ARG A 222 19.76 -3.73 -4.76
C ARG A 222 21.12 -3.68 -5.47
N ARG A 223 22.22 -3.84 -4.75
CA ARG A 223 23.56 -3.90 -5.37
C ARG A 223 23.66 -5.13 -6.26
N LEU A 224 23.12 -6.26 -5.84
CA LEU A 224 23.13 -7.50 -6.62
C LEU A 224 22.18 -7.38 -7.82
N VAL A 225 21.00 -6.79 -7.61
CA VAL A 225 19.99 -6.60 -8.67
C VAL A 225 20.51 -5.67 -9.77
N PHE A 226 21.13 -4.54 -9.42
CA PHE A 226 21.58 -3.55 -10.41
C PHE A 226 23.02 -3.76 -10.91
N ALA A 227 23.91 -4.41 -10.16
CA ALA A 227 25.27 -4.69 -10.64
C ALA A 227 25.31 -5.79 -11.70
N GLY A 228 24.34 -6.72 -11.68
CA GLY A 228 24.25 -7.81 -12.69
C GLY A 228 23.90 -7.35 -14.11
N ALA A 229 23.50 -6.08 -14.30
CA ALA A 229 23.12 -5.54 -15.61
C ALA A 229 24.27 -4.82 -16.35
N GLY A 230 25.45 -4.70 -15.74
CA GLY A 230 26.59 -3.95 -16.30
C GLY A 230 27.61 -4.76 -17.09
N ASP A 231 27.54 -6.10 -17.06
CA ASP A 231 28.55 -7.00 -17.65
C ASP A 231 28.00 -7.90 -18.78
N GLN A 232 26.93 -7.49 -19.47
CA GLN A 232 26.40 -8.18 -20.66
C GLN A 232 26.38 -7.29 -21.90
#